data_AF-W4VFY4-F1
#
_entry.id   AF-W4VFY4-F1
#
_cell.length_a   1.000
_cell.length_b   1.000
_cell.length_c   1.000
_cell.angle_alpha   90.00
_cell.angle_beta   90.00
_cell.angle_gamma   90.00
#
_symmetry.space_group_name_H-M   'P 1'
#
loop_
_entity.id
_entity.type
_entity.pdbx_description
1 polymer ?
#
loop_
_entity_poly.entity_id
_entity_poly.type
_entity_poly.pdbx_seq_one_letter_code
_entity_poly.pdbx_strand_id
1 'polypeptide(L)' 'MAFLREAVEKQKVYLIEQLVANGIVDENDQDLYNKPISEIVHDYETFCLEFEKQNPLKFTRYNPETKEEKLDFH' A
#
# COMPACT_ATOMS: atom_id res chain seq x y z
N MET A 1 -10.78 -24.82 -3.52
CA MET A 1 -9.35 -24.56 -3.28
C MET A 1 -9.22 -23.73 -2.00
N ALA A 2 -8.88 -24.34 -0.86
CA ALA A 2 -8.90 -23.67 0.45
C ALA A 2 -7.62 -22.86 0.75
N PHE A 3 -6.46 -23.33 0.27
CA PHE A 3 -5.15 -22.73 0.57
C PHE A 3 -4.95 -21.32 0.01
N LEU A 4 -5.43 -21.05 -1.21
CA LEU A 4 -5.31 -19.72 -1.82
C LEU A 4 -6.11 -18.68 -1.06
N ARG A 5 -7.35 -19.02 -0.67
CA ARG A 5 -8.21 -18.13 0.11
C ARG A 5 -7.56 -17.79 1.46
N GLU A 6 -7.02 -18.79 2.14
CA GLU A 6 -6.34 -18.58 3.43
C GLU A 6 -5.09 -17.70 3.30
N ALA A 7 -4.29 -17.90 2.25
CA ALA A 7 -3.11 -17.07 1.99
C ALA A 7 -3.49 -15.61 1.72
N VAL A 8 -4.56 -15.37 0.96
CA VAL A 8 -5.07 -14.01 0.68
C VAL A 8 -5.59 -13.35 1.96
N GLU A 9 -6.33 -14.07 2.80
CA GLU A 9 -6.79 -13.51 4.08
C GLU A 9 -5.63 -13.17 5.02
N LYS A 10 -4.58 -14.01 5.07
CA LYS A 10 -3.37 -13.71 5.84
C LYS A 10 -2.66 -12.45 5.34
N GLN A 11 -2.56 -12.27 4.03
CA GLN A 11 -1.99 -11.05 3.44
C GLN A 11 -2.80 -9.81 3.81
N LYS A 12 -4.14 -9.92 3.78
CA LYS A 12 -5.04 -8.84 4.15
C LYS A 12 -4.87 -8.44 5.61
N VAL A 13 -4.90 -9.42 6.52
CA VAL A 13 -4.74 -9.15 7.96
C VAL A 13 -3.39 -8.48 8.23
N TYR A 14 -2.31 -9.01 7.65
CA TYR A 14 -0.98 -8.41 7.79
C TYR A 14 -0.93 -6.96 7.30
N LEU A 15 -1.55 -6.65 6.16
CA LEU A 15 -1.63 -5.27 5.66
C LEU A 15 -2.37 -4.35 6.64
N ILE A 16 -3.52 -4.80 7.16
CA ILE A 16 -4.29 -4.01 8.13
C ILE A 16 -3.47 -3.75 9.40
N GLU A 17 -2.77 -4.76 9.93
CA GLU A 17 -1.88 -4.61 11.09
C GLU A 17 -0.79 -3.54 10.83
N GLN A 18 -0.20 -3.53 9.64
CA GLN A 18 0.78 -2.50 9.27
C GLN A 18 0.16 -1.10 9.20
N LEU A 19 -1.06 -0.96 8.68
CA LEU A 19 -1.76 0.32 8.60
C LEU A 19 -2.12 0.87 10.00
N VAL A 20 -2.56 0.00 10.90
CA VAL A 20 -2.83 0.35 12.31
C VAL A 20 -1.53 0.73 13.03
N ALA A 21 -0.46 -0.05 12.85
CA ALA A 21 0.84 0.24 13.47
C ALA A 21 1.43 1.60 13.02
N ASN A 22 1.14 2.01 11.78
CA ASN A 22 1.53 3.32 11.24
C ASN A 22 0.57 4.46 11.63
N GLY A 23 -0.52 4.17 12.36
CA GLY A 23 -1.53 5.14 12.77
C GLY A 23 -2.37 5.69 11.62
N ILE A 24 -2.44 4.96 10.50
CA ILE A 24 -3.23 5.36 9.32
C ILE A 24 -4.70 4.99 9.51
N VAL A 25 -4.97 3.88 10.20
CA VAL A 25 -6.32 3.37 10.47
C VAL A 25 -6.51 3.05 11.95
N ASP A 26 -7.73 3.20 12.45
CA ASP A 26 -8.15 2.82 13.81
C ASP A 26 -8.28 1.29 13.93
N GLU A 27 -7.83 0.74 15.05
CA GLU A 27 -7.98 -0.69 15.37
C GLU A 27 -9.45 -1.14 15.45
N ASN A 28 -10.38 -0.21 15.69
CA ASN A 28 -11.80 -0.48 15.82
C ASN A 28 -12.58 -0.40 14.50
N ASP A 29 -11.89 -0.11 13.38
CA ASP A 29 -12.53 0.01 12.07
C ASP A 29 -12.90 -1.38 11.49
N GLN A 30 -14.06 -1.87 11.90
CA GLN A 30 -14.65 -3.13 11.42
C GLN A 30 -14.94 -3.10 9.91
N ASP A 31 -15.20 -1.92 9.33
CA ASP A 31 -15.51 -1.80 7.91
C ASP A 31 -14.29 -2.12 7.06
N LEU A 32 -13.08 -1.75 7.52
CA LEU A 32 -11.83 -2.13 6.86
C LEU A 32 -11.64 -3.66 6.79
N TYR A 33 -11.97 -4.38 7.85
CA TYR A 33 -11.87 -5.85 7.87
C TYR A 33 -12.87 -6.54 6.95
N ASN A 34 -13.92 -5.86 6.51
CA ASN A 34 -14.90 -6.41 5.56
C ASN A 34 -14.51 -6.16 4.10
N LYS A 35 -13.65 -5.17 3.81
CA LYS A 35 -13.18 -4.88 2.45
C LYS A 35 -12.29 -5.98 1.88
N PRO A 36 -12.36 -6.30 0.58
CA PRO A 36 -11.37 -7.14 -0.07
C PRO A 36 -10.00 -6.45 -0.08
N ILE A 37 -8.92 -7.24 -0.10
CA ILE A 37 -7.54 -6.72 -0.08
C ILE A 37 -7.27 -5.71 -1.21
N SER A 38 -7.89 -5.92 -2.39
CA SER A 38 -7.75 -5.02 -3.54
C SER A 38 -8.31 -3.62 -3.28
N GLU A 39 -9.42 -3.51 -2.54
CA GLU A 39 -10.00 -2.22 -2.19
C GLU A 39 -9.12 -1.49 -1.17
N ILE A 40 -8.59 -2.21 -0.18
CA ILE A 40 -7.68 -1.64 0.82
C ILE A 40 -6.42 -1.06 0.17
N VAL A 41 -5.83 -1.80 -0.78
CA VAL A 41 -4.66 -1.33 -1.54
C VAL A 41 -5.01 -0.10 -2.37
N HIS A 42 -6.15 -0.13 -3.07
CA HIS A 42 -6.59 1.00 -3.90
C HIS A 42 -6.86 2.27 -3.08
N ASP A 43 -7.51 2.13 -1.93
CA ASP A 43 -7.78 3.23 -1.00
C ASP A 43 -6.46 3.85 -0.50
N TYR A 44 -5.48 3.00 -0.17
CA TYR A 44 -4.16 3.46 0.28
C TYR A 44 -3.37 4.18 -0.82
N GLU A 45 -3.38 3.66 -2.05
CA GLU A 45 -2.76 4.32 -3.20
C GLU A 45 -3.39 5.69 -3.46
N THR A 46 -4.73 5.77 -3.41
CA THR A 46 -5.47 7.03 -3.57
C THR A 46 -5.09 8.03 -2.48
N PHE A 47 -5.02 7.57 -1.22
CA PHE A 47 -4.55 8.39 -0.10
C PHE A 47 -3.13 8.93 -0.33
N CYS A 48 -2.19 8.09 -0.79
CA CYS A 48 -0.83 8.53 -1.08
C CYS A 48 -0.80 9.64 -2.15
N LEU A 49 -1.55 9.47 -3.24
CA LEU A 49 -1.64 10.47 -4.31
C LEU A 49 -2.26 11.78 -3.85
N GLU A 50 -3.27 11.73 -2.98
CA GLU A 50 -3.89 12.93 -2.40
C GLU A 50 -2.95 13.64 -1.43
N PHE A 51 -2.25 12.86 -0.60
CA PHE A 51 -1.25 13.38 0.32
C PHE A 51 -0.08 14.06 -0.42
N GLU A 52 0.35 13.48 -1.54
CA GLU A 52 1.36 14.05 -2.44
C GLU A 52 0.91 15.39 -3.03
N LYS A 53 -0.33 15.47 -3.54
CA LYS A 53 -0.89 16.72 -4.08
C LYS A 53 -0.92 17.84 -3.04
N GLN A 54 -1.15 17.51 -1.77
CA GLN A 54 -1.19 18.48 -0.68
C GLN A 54 0.21 18.91 -0.21
N ASN A 55 1.26 18.11 -0.47
CA ASN A 55 2.63 18.36 0.02
C ASN A 55 3.69 18.35 -1.11
N PRO A 56 3.64 19.28 -2.08
CA PRO A 56 4.56 19.31 -3.22
C PRO A 56 6.03 19.51 -2.84
N LEU A 57 6.32 19.96 -1.61
CA LEU A 57 7.67 20.26 -1.12
C LEU A 57 8.44 19.05 -0.57
N LYS A 58 7.80 17.87 -0.42
CA LYS A 58 8.47 16.68 0.15
C LYS A 58 9.22 15.82 -0.88
N PHE A 59 9.19 16.19 -2.17
CA PHE A 59 9.82 15.48 -3.29
C PHE A 59 11.36 15.41 -3.31
N THR A 60 12.06 15.93 -2.29
CA THR A 60 13.53 15.77 -2.24
C THR A 60 13.99 14.45 -1.62
N ARG A 61 13.08 13.62 -1.10
CA ARG A 61 13.45 12.31 -0.55
C ARG A 61 12.67 11.18 -1.21
N TYR A 62 13.40 10.52 -2.11
CA TYR A 62 13.19 9.19 -2.68
C TYR A 62 12.44 9.13 -4.02
N ASN A 63 13.23 9.09 -5.10
CA ASN A 63 12.83 8.63 -6.42
C ASN A 63 13.45 7.24 -6.65
N PRO A 64 12.69 6.13 -6.62
CA PRO A 64 13.22 4.81 -6.98
C PRO A 64 13.36 4.63 -8.51
N GLU A 65 12.83 5.54 -9.32
CA GLU A 65 12.82 5.48 -10.78
C GLU A 65 13.86 6.43 -11.39
N THR A 66 15.15 6.12 -11.27
CA THR A 66 16.17 6.54 -12.25
C THR A 66 17.38 5.62 -12.21
N LYS A 67 17.16 4.33 -12.51
CA LYS A 67 18.18 3.48 -13.14
C LYS A 67 17.51 2.52 -14.12
N GLU A 68 16.95 3.08 -15.20
CA GLU A 68 16.97 2.36 -16.48
C GLU A 68 18.43 2.31 -16.94
N GLU A 69 19.19 1.37 -16.39
CA GLU A 69 20.48 0.98 -16.95
C GLU A 69 20.19 0.27 -18.27
N LYS A 70 20.22 1.02 -19.38
CA LYS A 70 20.33 0.40 -20.71
C LYS A 70 21.64 -0.39 -20.71
N LEU A 71 21.54 -1.70 -20.53
CA LEU A 71 22.60 -2.65 -20.83
C LEU A 71 22.84 -2.64 -22.34
N ASP A 72 23.73 -1.75 -22.79
CA ASP A 72 24.36 -1.86 -24.10
C ASP A 72 25.27 -3.10 -24.08
N PHE A 73 24.85 -4.17 -24.75
CA PHE A 73 25.74 -5.23 -25.15
C PHE A 73 26.46 -4.80 -26.42
N HIS A 74 27.73 -4.40 -26.28
CA HIS A 74 28.67 -4.22 -27.39
C HIS A 74 29.67 -5.37 -27.43
#